data_AF-A0A379U1Z6-F1
#
_entry.id   AF-A0A379U1Z6-F1
#
_cell.length_a   1.000
_cell.length_b   1.000
_cell.length_c   1.000
_cell.angle_alpha   90.00
_cell.angle_beta   90.00
_cell.angle_gamma   90.00
#
_symmetry.space_group_name_H-M   'P 1'
#
loop_
_entity.id
_entity.type
_entity.pdbx_description
1 polymer ?
#
loop_
_entity_poly.entity_id
_entity_poly.type
_entity_poly.pdbx_seq_one_letter_code
_entity_poly.pdbx_strand_id
1 'polypeptide(L)' 'MLAAIDDRQVGYIETHGTGTPLGDAIEIEALRNVYAPRPQDQRCALGSVKSNMGHLDTAAGIADC' A
#
# COMPACT_ATOMS: atom_id res chain seq x y z
N MET A 1 0.49 7.73 14.50
CA MET A 1 1.91 7.40 14.28
C MET A 1 2.41 6.67 15.53
N LEU A 2 2.05 5.38 15.65
CA LEU A 2 2.38 4.54 16.82
C LEU A 2 3.76 3.89 16.69
N ALA A 3 4.16 3.59 15.45
CA ALA A 3 5.55 3.27 15.13
C ALA A 3 6.33 4.59 15.01
N ALA A 4 7.45 4.71 15.72
CA ALA A 4 8.38 5.84 15.63
C ALA A 4 9.25 5.74 14.35
N ILE A 5 8.61 5.50 13.21
CA ILE A 5 9.23 5.38 11.90
C ILE A 5 8.89 6.64 11.13
N ASP A 6 9.92 7.32 10.62
CA ASP A 6 9.71 8.43 9.70
C ASP A 6 9.09 7.88 8.42
N ASP A 7 8.09 8.56 7.91
CA ASP A 7 7.33 8.06 6.79
C ASP A 7 8.27 7.74 5.61
N ARG A 8 9.30 8.56 5.35
CA ARG A 8 10.29 8.40 4.27
C ARG A 8 11.14 7.13 4.38
N GLN A 9 11.13 6.47 5.53
CA GLN A 9 11.79 5.18 5.73
C GLN A 9 10.96 4.00 5.19
N VAL A 10 9.68 4.21 4.88
CA VAL A 10 8.83 3.19 4.25
C VAL A 10 9.20 3.08 2.77
N GLY A 11 9.81 1.95 2.40
CA GLY A 11 10.22 1.64 1.03
C GLY A 11 9.23 0.79 0.23
N TYR A 12 8.32 0.09 0.91
CA TYR A 12 7.29 -0.76 0.29
C TYR A 12 6.01 -0.74 1.11
N ILE A 13 4.86 -0.75 0.43
CA ILE A 13 3.54 -0.92 1.03
C ILE A 13 2.82 -2.02 0.25
N GLU A 14 2.48 -3.11 0.95
CA GLU A 14 1.51 -4.08 0.48
C GLU A 14 0.11 -3.47 0.62
N THR A 15 -0.59 -3.28 -0.49
CA THR A 15 -1.90 -2.63 -0.53
C THR A 15 -3.02 -3.64 -0.42
N HIS A 16 -4.21 -3.17 -0.04
CA HIS A 16 -5.41 -3.99 -0.14
C HIS A 16 -5.64 -4.40 -1.60
N GLY A 17 -5.53 -3.45 -2.54
CA GLY A 17 -5.33 -3.73 -3.97
C GLY A 17 -6.34 -4.73 -4.53
N THR A 18 -7.63 -4.40 -4.45
CA THR A 18 -8.72 -5.28 -4.90
C THR A 18 -8.93 -5.26 -6.40
N GLY A 19 -8.27 -4.35 -7.12
CA GLY A 19 -8.44 -4.18 -8.56
C GLY A 19 -9.73 -3.44 -8.90
N THR A 20 -10.35 -2.74 -7.93
CA THR A 20 -11.59 -2.02 -8.17
C THR A 20 -11.28 -0.58 -8.58
N PRO A 21 -11.87 -0.05 -9.68
CA PRO A 21 -11.53 1.28 -10.16
C PRO A 21 -11.70 2.39 -9.12
N LEU A 22 -12.74 2.30 -8.29
CA LEU A 22 -13.01 3.29 -7.24
C LEU A 22 -12.19 3.02 -5.97
N GLY A 23 -12.10 1.77 -5.52
CA GLY A 23 -11.40 1.42 -4.29
C GLY A 23 -9.90 1.69 -4.38
N ASP A 24 -9.29 1.29 -5.50
CA ASP A 24 -7.86 1.49 -5.72
C ASP A 24 -7.53 2.98 -5.85
N ALA A 25 -8.40 3.79 -6.48
CA ALA A 25 -8.21 5.24 -6.54
C ALA A 25 -8.24 5.88 -5.14
N ILE A 26 -9.20 5.49 -4.29
CA ILE A 26 -9.29 5.97 -2.91
C ILE A 26 -8.06 5.55 -2.10
N GLU A 27 -7.60 4.31 -2.26
CA GLU A 27 -6.43 3.78 -1.57
C GLU A 27 -5.16 4.58 -1.93
N ILE A 28 -4.95 4.86 -3.21
CA ILE A 28 -3.79 5.64 -3.67
C ILE A 28 -3.85 7.10 -3.19
N GLU A 29 -5.02 7.75 -3.22
CA GLU A 29 -5.16 9.12 -2.72
C GLU A 29 -4.92 9.21 -1.21
N ALA A 30 -5.39 8.22 -0.45
CA ALA A 30 -5.09 8.14 0.98
C ALA A 30 -3.58 7.98 1.25
N LEU A 31 -2.90 7.11 0.50
CA LEU A 31 -1.45 6.93 0.60
C LEU A 31 -0.69 8.21 0.22
N ARG A 32 -1.13 8.92 -0.82
CA ARG A 32 -0.55 10.22 -1.21
C ARG A 32 -0.68 11.25 -0.08
N ASN A 33 -1.83 11.31 0.59
CA ASN A 33 -2.05 12.27 1.67
C ASN A 33 -1.14 12.04 2.89
N VAL A 34 -0.70 10.79 3.12
CA VAL A 34 0.14 10.43 4.27
C VAL A 34 1.63 10.46 3.92
N TYR A 35 1.97 9.99 2.72
CA TYR A 35 3.35 9.68 2.34
C TYR A 35 3.93 10.62 1.29
N ALA A 36 3.16 11.54 0.69
CA ALA A 36 3.64 12.49 -0.32
C ALA A 36 3.68 13.94 0.22
N PRO A 37 4.48 14.85 -0.37
CA PRO A 37 5.43 14.63 -1.46
C PRO A 37 6.77 14.05 -0.99
N ARG A 38 7.41 13.22 -1.84
CA ARG A 38 8.75 12.66 -1.59
C ARG A 38 9.77 12.99 -2.66
N PRO A 39 11.06 13.09 -2.28
CA PRO A 39 12.18 13.08 -3.22
C PRO A 39 12.16 11.84 -4.14
N GLN A 40 12.67 11.99 -5.37
CA GLN A 40 12.66 10.90 -6.37
C GLN A 40 13.50 9.68 -5.95
N ASP A 41 14.52 9.89 -5.13
CA ASP A 41 15.38 8.88 -4.51
C ASP A 41 14.76 8.20 -3.27
N GLN A 42 13.60 8.69 -2.80
CA GLN A 42 12.89 8.18 -1.62
C GLN A 42 11.49 7.67 -1.98
N ARG A 43 11.32 7.14 -3.19
CA ARG A 43 10.04 6.54 -3.63
C ARG A 43 9.71 5.29 -2.80
N CYS A 44 8.43 5.14 -2.48
CA CYS A 44 7.88 3.92 -1.92
C CYS A 44 7.28 3.08 -3.05
N ALA A 45 7.66 1.81 -3.14
CA ALA A 45 7.00 0.84 -4.02
C ALA A 45 5.64 0.42 -3.44
N LEU A 46 4.69 0.11 -4.32
CA LEU A 46 3.36 -0.40 -3.96
C LEU A 46 3.15 -1.74 -4.67
N GLY A 47 2.53 -2.70 -4.00
CA GLY A 47 2.18 -3.99 -4.57
C GLY A 47 1.01 -4.66 -3.87
N SER A 48 0.46 -5.71 -4.47
CA SER A 48 -0.61 -6.52 -3.88
C SER A 48 -0.53 -7.96 -4.41
N VAL A 49 -0.37 -8.92 -3.49
CA VAL A 49 -0.30 -10.36 -3.71
C VAL A 49 -1.59 -10.91 -4.33
N LYS A 50 -2.70 -10.18 -4.19
CA LYS A 50 -3.98 -10.53 -4.82
C LYS A 50 -3.90 -10.51 -6.34
N SER A 51 -2.96 -9.75 -6.91
CA SER A 51 -2.67 -9.80 -8.34
C SER A 51 -2.11 -11.16 -8.79
N ASN A 52 -1.52 -11.94 -7.88
CA ASN A 52 -0.95 -13.26 -8.16
C ASN A 52 -1.87 -14.40 -7.72
N MET A 53 -2.58 -14.27 -6.60
CA MET A 53 -3.34 -15.35 -5.97
C MET A 53 -4.86 -15.12 -5.91
N GLY A 54 -5.35 -13.97 -6.38
CA GLY A 54 -6.73 -13.56 -6.23
C GLY A 54 -7.06 -13.09 -4.80
N HIS A 55 -8.33 -12.75 -4.57
CA HIS A 55 -8.78 -12.26 -3.28
C HIS A 55 -9.06 -13.44 -2.32
N LEU A 56 -8.15 -13.67 -1.39
CA LEU A 56 -8.21 -14.78 -0.43
C LEU A 56 -9.13 -14.53 0.78
N ASP A 57 -9.97 -13.49 0.73
CA ASP A 57 -10.95 -13.11 1.75
C ASP A 57 -10.30 -13.07 3.17
N THR A 58 -10.75 -13.91 4.10
CA THR A 58 -10.21 -13.99 5.46
C THR A 58 -8.70 -14.28 5.52
N ALA A 59 -8.14 -14.94 4.50
CA ALA A 59 -6.71 -15.22 4.40
C ALA A 59 -5.92 -14.13 3.67
N ALA A 60 -6.57 -13.10 3.12
CA ALA A 60 -5.89 -11.98 2.46
C ALA A 60 -4.92 -11.31 3.43
N GLY A 61 -5.36 -11.06 4.67
CA GLY A 61 -4.54 -10.36 5.66
C GLY A 61 -3.20 -11.05 5.94
N ILE A 62 -3.16 -12.38 6.07
CA ILE A 62 -1.89 -13.10 6.32
C ILE A 62 -1.06 -13.28 5.05
N ALA A 63 -1.69 -13.27 3.87
CA ALA A 63 -0.99 -13.28 2.59
C ALA A 63 -0.36 -11.92 2.25
N ASP A 64 -0.97 -10.83 2.74
CA ASP A 64 -0.53 -9.44 2.60
C ASP A 64 0.51 -9.03 3.67
N CYS A 65 0.75 -9.84 4.72
CA CYS A 65 1.64 -9.50 5.85
C CYS A 65 3.14 -9.54 5.51
#